data_AF-A0ABD5XZI1-F1
#
_entry.id   AF-A0ABD5XZI1-F1
#
_cell.length_a   1.000
_cell.length_b   1.000
_cell.length_c   1.000
_cell.angle_alpha   90.00
_cell.angle_beta   90.00
_cell.angle_gamma   90.00
#
_symmetry.space_group_name_H-M   'P 1'
#
loop_
_entity.id
_entity.type
_entity.pdbx_description
1 polymer ?
#
loop_
_entity_poly.entity_id
_entity_poly.type
_entity_poly.pdbx_seq_one_letter_code
_entity_poly.pdbx_strand_id
1 'polypeptide(L)'
;MNDPSDTESEMHREVEWLKPSDRVIVAELAEYGGWMKPSSLALNISYTRRHIARRCQVLAEHGVIERHEETAGYRITEFGVAFLNDEISAEDLSNELGNGS
;
A
#
# COMPACT_ATOMS: atom_id res chain seq x y z
N MET A 1 -21.60 4.46 17.02
CA MET A 1 -20.75 5.39 16.25
C MET A 1 -19.37 4.76 16.22
N ASN A 2 -18.95 4.19 15.10
CA ASN A 2 -17.55 3.79 14.96
C ASN A 2 -16.79 5.03 14.48
N ASP A 3 -15.76 5.40 15.22
CA ASP A 3 -14.83 6.44 14.81
C ASP A 3 -14.07 5.92 13.58
N PRO A 4 -14.02 6.64 12.45
CA PRO A 4 -13.23 6.21 11.29
C PRO A 4 -11.74 6.02 11.63
N SER A 5 -11.25 6.60 12.74
CA SER A 5 -9.92 6.33 13.30
C SER A 5 -9.72 4.89 13.78
N ASP A 6 -10.78 4.17 14.18
CA ASP A 6 -10.66 2.81 14.73
C ASP A 6 -10.52 1.75 13.63
N THR A 7 -11.18 1.95 12.49
CA THR A 7 -11.16 1.03 11.34
C THR A 7 -9.75 0.86 10.77
N GLU A 8 -9.00 1.96 10.71
CA GLU A 8 -7.62 1.99 10.22
C GLU A 8 -6.68 1.14 11.09
N SER A 9 -6.91 1.10 12.40
CA SER A 9 -6.12 0.31 13.35
C SER A 9 -6.56 -1.16 13.43
N GLU A 10 -7.78 -1.52 13.05
CA GLU A 10 -8.25 -2.92 13.05
C GLU A 10 -7.77 -3.70 11.82
N MET A 11 -7.79 -3.13 10.62
CA MET A 11 -7.37 -3.85 9.40
C MET A 11 -5.91 -4.35 9.46
N HIS A 12 -4.97 -3.55 9.97
CA HIS A 12 -3.58 -3.97 10.17
C HIS A 12 -3.41 -5.09 11.21
N ARG A 13 -4.40 -5.29 12.10
CA ARG A 13 -4.37 -6.37 13.11
C ARG A 13 -4.92 -7.69 12.54
N GLU A 14 -5.80 -7.61 11.54
CA GLU A 14 -6.39 -8.77 10.90
C GLU A 14 -5.55 -9.30 9.73
N VAL A 15 -4.78 -8.43 9.08
CA VAL A 15 -3.93 -8.78 7.94
C VAL A 15 -2.46 -8.82 8.35
N GLU A 16 -1.89 -10.03 8.51
CA GLU A 16 -0.54 -10.26 9.06
C GLU A 16 0.58 -9.49 8.33
N TRP A 17 0.47 -9.40 7.01
CA TRP A 17 1.47 -8.77 6.16
C TRP A 17 1.43 -7.25 6.17
N LEU A 18 0.28 -6.65 6.48
CA LEU A 18 0.03 -5.22 6.38
C LEU A 18 0.65 -4.49 7.60
N LYS A 19 1.19 -3.30 7.38
CA LYS A 19 1.82 -2.46 8.41
C LYS A 19 1.25 -1.04 8.36
N PRO A 20 1.16 -0.32 9.49
CA PRO A 20 0.66 1.06 9.50
C PRO A 20 1.37 2.00 8.51
N SER A 21 2.66 1.77 8.27
CA SER A 21 3.44 2.54 7.29
C SER A 21 2.96 2.38 5.85
N ASP A 22 2.25 1.30 5.53
CA ASP A 22 1.82 1.01 4.17
C ASP A 22 0.75 1.97 3.70
N ARG A 23 -0.22 2.28 4.56
CA ARG A 23 -1.29 3.23 4.23
C ARG A 23 -0.71 4.61 3.91
N VAL A 24 0.31 5.04 4.66
CA VAL A 24 1.06 6.28 4.39
C VAL A 24 1.74 6.22 3.01
N ILE A 25 2.37 5.10 2.66
CA ILE A 25 3.04 4.93 1.35
C ILE A 25 2.02 4.95 0.21
N VAL A 26 0.90 4.25 0.37
CA VAL A 26 -0.15 4.16 -0.66
C VAL A 26 -0.84 5.52 -0.82
N ALA A 27 -1.12 6.23 0.27
CA ALA A 27 -1.69 7.58 0.25
C ALA A 27 -0.80 8.57 -0.52
N GLU A 28 0.50 8.56 -0.26
CA GLU A 28 1.45 9.43 -0.96
C GLU A 28 1.52 9.13 -2.47
N LEU A 29 1.47 7.84 -2.85
CA LEU A 29 1.39 7.43 -4.25
C LEU A 29 0.07 7.86 -4.91
N ALA A 30 -1.04 7.81 -4.18
CA ALA A 30 -2.35 8.25 -4.63
C ALA A 30 -2.40 9.75 -4.89
N GLU A 31 -1.88 10.53 -3.95
CA GLU A 31 -1.84 12.00 -4.05
C GLU A 31 -1.03 12.45 -5.27
N TYR A 32 0.10 11.77 -5.55
CA TYR A 32 0.90 12.06 -6.74
C TYR A 32 0.27 11.58 -8.06
N GLY A 33 -0.42 10.43 -8.04
CA GLY A 33 -1.15 9.89 -9.21
C GLY A 33 -0.27 9.34 -10.34
N GLY A 34 1.03 9.13 -10.10
CA GLY A 34 1.99 8.69 -11.12
C GLY A 34 3.09 7.77 -10.59
N TRP A 35 4.09 7.51 -11.44
CA TRP A 35 5.23 6.65 -11.08
C TRP A 35 6.19 7.38 -10.14
N MET A 36 6.40 6.82 -8.95
CA MET A 36 7.33 7.36 -7.95
C MET A 36 8.35 6.31 -7.49
N LYS A 37 9.61 6.72 -7.36
CA LYS A 37 10.67 5.86 -6.80
C LYS A 37 10.66 5.90 -5.27
N PRO A 38 11.09 4.84 -4.57
CA PRO A 38 11.21 4.85 -3.11
C PRO A 38 12.10 5.97 -2.56
N SER A 39 13.09 6.43 -3.35
CA SER A 39 13.92 7.57 -2.98
C SER A 39 13.14 8.87 -2.96
N SER A 40 12.15 9.05 -3.85
CA SER A 40 11.30 10.23 -3.90
C SER A 40 10.27 10.18 -2.78
N LEU A 41 9.66 9.01 -2.54
CA LEU A 41 8.74 8.79 -1.40
C LEU A 41 9.41 9.16 -0.06
N ALA A 42 10.66 8.75 0.15
CA ALA A 42 11.41 9.04 1.38
C ALA A 42 11.67 10.54 1.64
N LEU A 43 11.46 11.41 0.66
CA LEU A 43 11.56 12.86 0.83
C LEU A 43 10.26 13.45 1.39
N ASN A 44 9.13 12.78 1.17
CA ASN A 44 7.80 13.28 1.51
C ASN A 44 7.26 12.67 2.80
N ILE A 45 7.69 11.44 3.14
CA ILE A 45 7.20 10.72 4.32
C ILE A 45 8.33 10.36 5.29
N SER A 46 8.02 10.27 6.58
CA SER A 46 8.98 10.07 7.68
C SER A 46 9.57 8.64 7.78
N TYR A 47 9.69 7.93 6.66
CA TYR A 47 10.24 6.57 6.61
C TYR A 47 11.51 6.53 5.77
N THR A 48 12.46 5.67 6.18
CA THR A 48 13.70 5.49 5.41
C THR A 48 13.42 4.88 4.05
N ARG A 49 14.19 5.27 3.03
CA ARG A 49 14.13 4.67 1.69
C ARG A 49 14.18 3.13 1.71
N ARG A 50 15.00 2.54 2.59
CA ARG A 50 15.13 1.07 2.72
C ARG A 50 13.84 0.44 3.23
N HIS A 51 13.20 1.06 4.23
CA HIS A 51 11.90 0.60 4.73
C HIS A 51 10.84 0.69 3.65
N ILE A 52 10.73 1.86 2.99
CA ILE A 52 9.76 2.11 1.92
C ILE A 52 9.93 1.09 0.79
N ALA A 53 11.15 0.88 0.29
CA ALA A 53 11.37 -0.07 -0.80
C ALA A 53 10.91 -1.50 -0.45
N ARG A 54 11.14 -1.95 0.79
CA ARG A 54 10.67 -3.26 1.27
C ARG A 54 9.15 -3.32 1.34
N ARG A 55 8.51 -2.25 1.81
CA ARG A 55 7.04 -2.20 1.89
C ARG A 55 6.40 -2.11 0.50
N CYS A 56 6.97 -1.35 -0.42
CA CYS A 56 6.51 -1.30 -1.80
C CYS A 56 6.58 -2.67 -2.51
N GLN A 57 7.57 -3.51 -2.20
CA GLN A 57 7.60 -4.88 -2.72
C GLN A 57 6.40 -5.70 -2.24
N VAL A 58 6.16 -5.70 -0.93
CA VAL A 58 5.02 -6.42 -0.34
C VAL A 58 3.70 -5.89 -0.90
N LEU A 59 3.50 -4.57 -0.94
CA LEU A 59 2.29 -3.97 -1.49
C LEU A 59 2.08 -4.30 -2.98
N ALA A 60 3.17 -4.46 -3.74
CA ALA A 60 3.10 -4.86 -5.14
C ALA A 60 2.77 -6.35 -5.32
N GLU A 61 3.28 -7.20 -4.43
CA GLU A 61 2.93 -8.63 -4.38
C GLU A 61 1.43 -8.83 -4.10
N HIS A 62 0.80 -7.92 -3.36
CA HIS A 62 -0.63 -7.92 -3.04
C HIS A 62 -1.50 -7.03 -3.95
N GLY A 63 -0.96 -6.54 -5.08
CA GLY A 63 -1.74 -5.78 -6.06
C GLY A 63 -2.22 -4.39 -5.62
N VAL A 64 -1.89 -3.94 -4.40
CA VAL A 64 -2.23 -2.60 -3.87
C VAL A 64 -1.52 -1.50 -4.65
N ILE A 65 -0.29 -1.79 -5.08
CA ILE A 65 0.47 -0.93 -5.97
C ILE A 65 1.04 -1.78 -7.10
N GLU A 66 1.45 -1.16 -8.19
CA GLU A 66 2.17 -1.83 -9.28
C GLU A 66 3.61 -1.33 -9.34
N ARG A 67 4.52 -2.19 -9.79
CA ARG A 67 5.92 -1.87 -10.00
C ARG A 67 6.19 -1.69 -11.49
N HIS A 68 6.89 -0.62 -11.83
CA HIS A 68 7.33 -0.37 -13.20
C HIS A 68 8.27 -1.50 -13.67
N GLU A 69 8.17 -1.90 -14.94
CA GLU A 69 8.96 -3.00 -15.49
C GLU A 69 10.46 -2.66 -15.54
N GLU A 70 10.78 -1.51 -16.12
CA GLU A 70 12.17 -1.09 -16.36
C GLU A 70 12.86 -0.40 -15.17
N THR A 71 12.10 0.15 -14.22
CA THR A 71 12.65 0.97 -13.15
C THR A 71 12.07 0.62 -11.79
N ALA A 72 12.76 0.98 -10.71
CA ALA A 72 12.24 0.82 -9.35
C ALA A 72 11.20 1.92 -9.01
N GLY A 73 10.26 2.17 -9.91
CA GLY A 73 9.11 3.05 -9.72
C GLY A 73 7.88 2.25 -9.33
N TYR A 74 7.01 2.88 -8.55
CA TYR A 74 5.74 2.32 -8.11
C TYR A 74 4.61 3.30 -8.37
N ARG A 75 3.41 2.78 -8.60
CA ARG A 75 2.17 3.57 -8.77
C ARG A 75 1.03 2.85 -8.07
N ILE A 76 0.06 3.60 -7.57
CA ILE A 76 -1.16 3.02 -6.99
C ILE A 76 -2.02 2.35 -8.08
N THR A 77 -2.67 1.23 -7.73
CA THR A 77 -3.66 0.55 -8.59
C THR A 77 -5.09 0.97 -8.20
N GLU A 78 -6.09 0.56 -8.98
CA GLU A 78 -7.49 0.74 -8.59
C GLU A 78 -7.81 0.02 -7.26
N PHE A 79 -7.24 -1.18 -7.05
CA PHE A 79 -7.33 -1.90 -5.79
C PHE A 79 -6.70 -1.12 -4.63
N GLY A 80 -5.55 -0.47 -4.85
CA GLY A 80 -4.94 0.41 -3.87
C GLY A 80 -5.78 1.63 -3.49
N VAL A 81 -6.52 2.20 -4.45
CA VAL A 81 -7.45 3.31 -4.19
C VAL A 81 -8.60 2.85 -3.31
N ALA A 82 -9.22 1.71 -3.63
CA ALA A 82 -10.28 1.12 -2.83
C ALA A 82 -9.79 0.73 -1.42
N PHE A 83 -8.52 0.30 -1.28
CA PHE A 83 -7.88 0.06 0.01
C PHE A 83 -7.79 1.34 0.87
N LEU A 84 -7.48 2.48 0.27
CA LEU A 84 -7.44 3.76 0.99
C LEU A 84 -8.83 4.28 1.39
N ASN A 85 -9.86 3.96 0.60
CA ASN A 85 -11.23 4.37 0.86
C ASN A 85 -11.97 3.44 1.84
N ASP A 86 -11.27 2.45 2.40
CA ASP A 86 -11.85 1.40 3.26
C ASP A 86 -12.99 0.62 2.54
N GLU A 87 -12.91 0.50 1.22
CA GLU A 87 -13.86 -0.23 0.37
C GLU A 87 -13.48 -1.72 0.21
N ILE A 88 -12.36 -2.13 0.81
CA ILE A 88 -11.81 -3.48 0.77
C ILE A 88 -11.73 -4.03 2.19
N SER A 89 -12.14 -5.29 2.39
CA SER A 89 -12.04 -5.96 3.68
C SER A 89 -10.67 -6.63 3.91
N ALA A 90 -10.39 -6.99 5.16
CA ALA A 90 -9.19 -7.78 5.50
C ALA A 90 -9.15 -9.14 4.78
N GLU A 91 -10.32 -9.72 4.51
CA GLU A 91 -10.45 -10.99 3.80
C GLU A 91 -10.07 -10.85 2.31
N ASP A 92 -10.48 -9.75 1.66
CA ASP A 92 -10.10 -9.44 0.28
C ASP A 92 -8.58 -9.26 0.13
N LEU A 93 -7.95 -8.54 1.06
CA LEU A 93 -6.49 -8.36 1.12
C LEU A 93 -5.72 -9.68 1.35
N SER A 94 -6.37 -10.65 1.98
CA SER A 94 -5.79 -11.97 2.25
C SER A 94 -6.00 -12.94 1.07
N ASN A 95 -7.10 -12.80 0.33
CA ASN A 95 -7.47 -13.70 -0.77
C ASN A 95 -6.73 -13.41 -2.09
N GLU A 96 -6.18 -12.21 -2.29
CA GLU A 96 -5.31 -11.88 -3.45
C GLU A 96 -4.02 -12.73 -3.49
N LEU A 97 -3.68 -13.47 -2.43
CA LEU A 97 -2.57 -14.44 -2.40
C LEU A 97 -2.73 -15.64 -3.37
N GLY A 98 -3.82 -15.74 -4.14
CA GLY A 98 -4.18 -16.92 -4.93
C GLY A 98 -3.98 -16.85 -6.45
N ASN A 99 -3.77 -15.67 -7.06
CA ASN A 99 -3.84 -15.52 -8.53
C ASN A 99 -2.49 -15.21 -9.18
N GLY A 100 -1.48 -16.02 -8.86
CA GLY A 100 -0.32 -16.24 -9.73
C GLY A 100 -0.41 -17.63 -10.37
N SER A 101 -1.32 -17.82 -11.33
CA SER A 101 -1.29 -18.96 -12.27
C SER A 101 -0.55 -18.58 -13.54
#